data_AF-A0A804R019-F1
#
_entry.id   AF-A0A804R019-F1
#
_cell.length_a   1.000
_cell.length_b   1.000
_cell.length_c   1.000
_cell.angle_alpha   90.00
_cell.angle_beta   90.00
_cell.angle_gamma   90.00
#
_symmetry.space_group_name_H-M   'P 1'
#
loop_
_entity.id
_entity.type
_entity.pdbx_description
1 polymer ?
#
loop_
_entity_poly.entity_id
_entity_poly.type
_entity_poly.pdbx_seq_one_letter_code
_entity_poly.pdbx_strand_id
1 'polypeptide(L)'
;MPYTLLINLGDVMEIMSNGIFKSPVHRVVTNAEKERISLAVFYGVGAENALEPAAGLLDEKRPARYRKIGMMDFIAGIHGQFSRGTRFIESLKI
;
A
#
# COMPACT_ATOMS: atom_id res chain seq x y z
N MET A 1 -11.98 -12.62 -18.39
CA MET A 1 -12.65 -13.49 -17.41
C MET A 1 -13.95 -12.83 -17.00
N PRO A 2 -15.11 -13.41 -17.32
CA PRO A 2 -16.40 -12.96 -16.78
C PRO A 2 -16.42 -13.08 -15.24
N TYR A 3 -17.18 -12.22 -14.57
CA TYR A 3 -17.47 -12.30 -13.12
C TYR A 3 -16.23 -12.40 -12.21
N THR A 4 -15.12 -11.76 -12.59
CA THR A 4 -13.86 -11.82 -11.85
C THR A 4 -13.53 -10.47 -11.24
N LEU A 5 -13.03 -10.52 -10.00
CA LEU A 5 -12.43 -9.38 -9.32
C LEU A 5 -10.91 -9.52 -9.33
N LEU A 6 -10.22 -8.43 -9.65
CA LEU A 6 -8.78 -8.31 -9.42
C LEU A 6 -8.58 -7.78 -8.00
N ILE A 7 -7.80 -8.50 -7.19
CA ILE A 7 -7.41 -8.08 -5.84
C ILE A 7 -5.92 -7.83 -5.83
N ASN A 8 -5.51 -6.64 -5.41
CA ASN A 8 -4.11 -6.28 -5.17
C ASN A 8 -3.92 -5.83 -3.72
N LEU A 9 -2.70 -6.00 -3.20
CA LEU A 9 -2.33 -5.59 -1.85
C LEU A 9 -1.68 -4.20 -1.86
N GLY A 10 -2.13 -3.31 -1.00
CA GLY A 10 -1.58 -1.95 -0.86
C GLY A 10 -0.36 -1.88 0.05
N ASP A 11 0.30 -0.72 0.06
CA ASP A 11 1.44 -0.41 0.93
C ASP A 11 1.14 -0.67 2.42
N VAL A 12 -0.10 -0.42 2.85
CA VAL A 12 -0.59 -0.75 4.21
C VAL A 12 -0.36 -2.22 4.56
N MET A 13 -0.71 -3.13 3.65
CA MET A 13 -0.52 -4.58 3.86
C MET A 13 0.96 -4.97 3.77
N GLU A 14 1.75 -4.32 2.90
CA GLU A 14 3.19 -4.55 2.85
C GLU A 14 3.87 -4.15 4.19
N ILE A 15 3.48 -3.03 4.79
CA ILE A 15 3.97 -2.60 6.11
C ILE A 15 3.55 -3.59 7.20
N MET A 16 2.25 -3.89 7.29
CA MET A 16 1.71 -4.78 8.33
C MET A 16 2.27 -6.20 8.25
N SER A 17 2.53 -6.70 7.03
CA SER A 17 3.14 -8.01 6.82
C SER A 17 4.66 -8.04 7.01
N ASN A 18 5.27 -6.94 7.47
CA ASN A 18 6.72 -6.78 7.56
C ASN A 18 7.44 -7.08 6.23
N GLY A 19 6.80 -6.75 5.11
CA GLY A 19 7.35 -6.92 3.78
C GLY A 19 7.27 -8.33 3.19
N ILE A 20 6.55 -9.26 3.85
CA ILE A 20 6.25 -10.59 3.31
C ILE A 20 5.39 -10.46 2.04
N PHE A 21 4.32 -9.67 2.12
CA PHE A 21 3.53 -9.32 0.95
C PHE A 21 4.06 -8.04 0.33
N LYS A 22 4.03 -7.97 -1.00
CA LYS A 22 4.51 -6.83 -1.78
C LYS A 22 3.35 -6.07 -2.37
N SER A 23 3.40 -4.74 -2.25
CA SER A 23 2.47 -3.86 -2.92
C SER A 23 2.95 -3.59 -4.34
N PRO A 24 2.21 -4.04 -5.37
CA PRO A 24 2.60 -3.86 -6.75
C PRO A 24 2.28 -2.44 -7.23
N VAL A 25 3.25 -1.85 -7.93
CA VAL A 25 3.00 -0.65 -8.73
C VAL A 25 2.25 -1.07 -9.99
N HIS A 26 1.09 -0.45 -10.23
CA HIS A 26 0.27 -0.71 -11.40
C HIS A 26 -0.14 0.60 -12.06
N ARG A 27 -0.40 0.55 -13.36
CA ARG A 27 -0.92 1.68 -14.14
C ARG A 27 -2.01 1.20 -15.09
N VAL A 28 -2.91 2.10 -15.44
CA VAL A 28 -3.89 1.89 -16.51
C VAL A 28 -3.45 2.72 -17.71
N VAL A 29 -3.59 2.15 -18.90
CA VAL A 29 -3.29 2.83 -20.17
C VAL A 29 -4.60 3.11 -20.92
N THR A 30 -4.62 4.19 -21.69
CA THR A 30 -5.75 4.55 -22.54
C THR A 30 -5.79 3.69 -23.81
N ASN A 31 -6.96 3.61 -24.44
CA ASN A 31 -7.16 2.96 -25.72
C ASN A 31 -7.88 3.94 -26.66
N ALA A 32 -7.42 4.06 -27.91
CA ALA A 32 -7.93 5.04 -28.88
C ALA A 32 -9.25 4.62 -29.54
N GLU A 33 -9.57 3.33 -29.54
CA GLU A 33 -10.73 2.76 -30.24
C GLU A 33 -11.90 2.49 -29.30
N LYS A 34 -11.63 2.24 -28.02
CA LYS A 34 -12.64 1.75 -27.08
C LYS A 34 -12.44 2.30 -25.67
N GLU A 35 -13.54 2.79 -25.10
CA GLU A 35 -13.61 3.17 -23.69
C GLU A 35 -13.51 1.96 -22.75
N ARG A 36 -12.95 2.17 -21.56
CA ARG A 36 -12.87 1.16 -20.50
C ARG A 36 -13.34 1.77 -19.19
N ILE A 37 -14.37 1.15 -18.62
CA ILE A 37 -14.91 1.53 -17.31
C ILE A 37 -14.43 0.51 -16.26
N SER A 38 -14.06 1.00 -15.07
CA SER A 38 -13.74 0.16 -13.92
C SER A 38 -14.18 0.84 -12.62
N LEU A 39 -14.55 0.02 -11.63
CA LEU A 39 -14.79 0.45 -10.25
C LEU A 39 -13.68 -0.12 -9.37
N ALA A 40 -13.05 0.75 -8.57
CA ALA A 40 -12.07 0.36 -7.57
C ALA A 40 -12.63 0.58 -6.16
N VAL A 41 -12.42 -0.38 -5.27
CA VAL A 41 -12.80 -0.31 -3.86
C VAL A 41 -11.54 -0.52 -3.02
N PHE A 42 -11.28 0.40 -2.10
CA PHE A 42 -10.13 0.35 -1.21
C PHE A 42 -10.58 -0.05 0.20
N TYR A 43 -9.97 -1.10 0.74
CA TYR A 43 -10.14 -1.49 2.13
C TYR A 43 -8.83 -1.22 2.88
N GLY A 44 -8.91 -0.45 3.95
CA GLY A 44 -7.74 0.05 4.67
C GLY A 44 -7.94 0.08 6.17
N VAL A 45 -6.97 0.66 6.86
CA VAL A 45 -6.95 0.85 8.31
C VAL A 45 -7.67 2.16 8.66
N GLY A 46 -8.36 2.21 9.81
CA GLY A 46 -9.04 3.41 10.28
C GLY A 46 -8.08 4.59 10.47
N ALA A 47 -8.59 5.80 10.23
CA ALA A 47 -7.87 7.07 10.29
C ALA A 47 -7.05 7.29 11.57
N GLU A 48 -7.61 6.83 12.69
CA GLU A 48 -7.13 6.98 14.06
C GLU A 48 -6.05 5.97 14.44
N ASN A 49 -5.82 4.95 13.61
CA ASN A 49 -4.90 3.87 13.93
C ASN A 49 -3.49 4.15 13.40
N ALA A 50 -2.52 3.48 14.02
CA ALA A 50 -1.16 3.43 13.53
C ALA A 50 -0.95 2.24 12.59
N LEU A 51 -0.14 2.46 11.56
CA LEU A 51 0.44 1.43 10.70
C LEU A 51 1.79 1.03 11.25
N GLU A 52 1.97 -0.26 11.50
CA GLU A 52 3.24 -0.87 11.88
C GLU A 52 3.24 -2.35 11.51
N PRO A 53 4.41 -3.00 11.40
CA PRO A 53 4.49 -4.45 11.28
C PRO A 53 3.70 -5.15 12.39
N ALA A 54 2.88 -6.14 12.02
CA ALA A 54 2.07 -6.87 12.99
C ALA A 54 2.97 -7.62 13.98
N ALA A 55 2.71 -7.45 15.29
CA ALA A 55 3.56 -7.98 16.35
C ALA A 55 3.81 -9.50 16.23
N GLY A 56 2.82 -10.28 15.78
CA GLY A 56 2.96 -11.73 15.58
C GLY A 56 3.88 -12.14 14.42
N LEU A 57 4.36 -11.20 13.63
CA LEU A 57 5.33 -11.41 12.54
C LEU A 57 6.75 -10.95 12.90
N LEU A 58 6.95 -10.49 14.15
CA LEU A 58 8.22 -9.99 14.65
C LEU A 58 8.87 -11.01 15.59
N ASP A 59 10.17 -11.23 15.41
CA ASP A 59 11.01 -12.00 16.32
C ASP A 59 12.49 -11.59 16.14
N GLU A 60 13.40 -12.20 16.90
CA GLU A 60 14.85 -11.91 16.83
C GLU A 60 15.44 -12.11 15.42
N LYS A 61 14.87 -13.02 14.62
CA LYS A 61 15.30 -13.30 13.25
C LYS A 61 14.57 -12.45 12.22
N ARG A 62 13.43 -11.86 12.59
CA ARG A 62 12.55 -11.04 11.75
C ARG A 62 12.25 -9.71 12.44
N PRO A 63 13.24 -8.81 12.57
CA PRO A 63 13.01 -7.49 13.14
C PRO A 63 12.08 -6.66 12.25
N ALA A 64 11.53 -5.58 12.83
CA ALA A 64 10.70 -4.65 12.09
C ALA A 64 11.51 -3.99 10.95
N ARG A 65 10.96 -4.03 9.74
CA ARG A 65 11.55 -3.43 8.53
C ARG A 65 10.92 -2.09 8.16
N TYR A 66 9.86 -1.71 8.86
CA TYR A 66 9.11 -0.47 8.63
C TYR A 66 8.87 0.24 9.96
N ARG A 67 8.97 1.57 9.93
CA ARG A 67 8.65 2.45 11.05
C ARG A 67 7.14 2.53 11.28
N LYS A 68 6.76 2.68 12.55
CA LYS A 68 5.40 3.01 12.95
C LYS A 68 5.02 4.41 12.46
N ILE A 69 3.81 4.57 11.94
CA ILE A 69 3.28 5.85 11.45
C ILE A 69 1.77 5.93 11.64
N GLY A 70 1.20 7.10 11.93
CA GLY A 70 -0.25 7.30 11.95
C GLY A 70 -0.85 7.18 10.55
N MET A 71 -2.05 6.60 10.40
CA MET A 71 -2.68 6.42 9.09
C MET A 71 -2.89 7.75 8.34
N MET A 72 -3.22 8.83 9.05
CA MET A 72 -3.36 10.16 8.44
C MET A 72 -2.04 10.75 7.94
N ASP A 73 -0.96 10.61 8.72
CA ASP A 73 0.37 11.03 8.30
C ASP A 73 0.85 10.21 7.09
N PHE A 74 0.49 8.92 7.05
CA PHE A 74 0.77 8.05 5.93
C PHE A 74 0.07 8.52 4.64
N ILE A 75 -1.21 8.87 4.71
CA ILE A 75 -1.98 9.40 3.57
C ILE A 75 -1.38 10.74 3.11
N ALA A 76 -1.03 11.62 4.03
CA ALA A 76 -0.40 12.90 3.71
C ALA A 76 0.98 12.69 3.02
N GLY A 77 1.76 11.74 3.52
CA GLY A 77 3.06 11.36 2.95
C GLY A 77 2.97 10.82 1.53
N ILE A 78 1.98 9.95 1.25
CA ILE A 78 1.70 9.46 -0.11
C ILE A 78 1.42 10.62 -1.06
N HIS A 79 0.51 11.54 -0.70
CA HIS A 79 0.18 12.68 -1.54
C HIS A 79 1.41 13.57 -1.80
N GLY A 80 2.20 13.84 -0.76
CA GLY A 80 3.42 14.63 -0.88
C GLY A 80 4.45 14.02 -1.85
N GLN A 81 4.64 12.70 -1.78
CA GLN A 81 5.61 12.01 -2.63
C GLN A 81 5.11 11.66 -4.03
N PHE A 82 3.80 11.53 -4.22
CA PHE A 82 3.22 11.23 -5.54
C PHE A 82 3.67 12.24 -6.60
N SER A 83 3.69 13.53 -6.25
CA SER A 83 4.18 14.61 -7.12
C SER A 83 5.65 14.48 -7.54
N ARG A 84 6.44 13.72 -6.77
CA ARG A 84 7.88 13.50 -7.00
C ARG A 84 8.16 12.19 -7.72
N GLY A 85 7.14 11.38 -8.01
CA GLY A 85 7.31 10.05 -8.60
C GLY A 85 7.99 9.03 -7.68
N THR A 86 8.06 9.30 -6.37
CA THR A 86 8.66 8.40 -5.39
C THR A 86 7.58 7.68 -4.58
N ARG A 87 7.91 6.51 -4.04
CA ARG A 87 7.00 5.74 -3.19
C ARG A 87 7.22 6.07 -1.73
N PHE A 88 6.18 6.55 -1.05
CA PHE A 88 6.28 6.95 0.35
C PHE A 88 6.69 5.80 1.29
N ILE A 89 6.27 4.56 1.00
CA ILE A 89 6.68 3.38 1.78
C ILE A 89 8.20 3.20 1.86
N GLU A 90 8.97 3.62 0.86
CA GLU A 90 10.44 3.54 0.87
C GLU A 90 11.02 4.44 1.97
N SER A 91 10.38 5.58 2.24
CA SER A 91 10.77 6.45 3.34
C SER A 91 10.39 5.92 4.72
N LEU A 92 9.66 4.80 4.81
CA LEU A 92 9.29 4.18 6.08
C LEU A 92 10.17 2.99 6.43
N LYS A 93 11.07 2.56 5.53
CA LYS A 93 11.97 1.45 5.82
C LYS A 93 12.95 1.80 6.95
N ILE A 94 13.31 0.78 7.74
CA ILE A 94 14.34 0.82 8.79
C ILE A 94 15.62 0.20 8.24
#